data_AF-A0A3C1FLS6-F1
#
_entry.id   AF-A0A3C1FLS6-F1
#
_cell.length_a   1.000
_cell.length_b   1.000
_cell.length_c   1.000
_cell.angle_alpha   90.00
_cell.angle_beta   90.00
_cell.angle_gamma   90.00
#
_symmetry.space_group_name_H-M   'P 1'
#
loop_
_entity.id
_entity.type
_entity.pdbx_description
1 polymer ?
#
loop_
_entity_poly.entity_id
_entity_poly.type
_entity_poly.pdbx_seq_one_letter_code
_entity_poly.pdbx_strand_id
1 'polypeptide(L)' 'MSAALRQRLERAIARHGVPGASLALWHKQELHEAAAGSANLRAQIAATPDTLFQIGSIT' A
#
# COMPACT_ATOMS: atom_id res chain seq x y z
N MET A 1 -5.34 -8.00 -9.23
CA MET A 1 -4.28 -7.03 -8.86
C MET A 1 -3.76 -6.36 -10.13
N SER A 2 -4.08 -5.09 -10.39
CA SER A 2 -3.63 -4.45 -11.63
C SER A 2 -2.14 -4.08 -11.52
N ALA A 3 -1.32 -4.60 -12.45
CA ALA A 3 0.13 -4.38 -12.43
C ALA A 3 0.50 -2.88 -12.46
N ALA A 4 -0.31 -2.06 -13.13
CA ALA A 4 -0.16 -0.61 -13.19
C ALA A 4 -0.34 0.07 -11.82
N LEU A 5 -1.30 -0.37 -11.00
CA LEU A 5 -1.56 0.20 -9.67
C LEU A 5 -0.40 -0.10 -8.72
N ARG A 6 0.10 -1.35 -8.73
CA ARG A 6 1.29 -1.73 -7.94
C ARG A 6 2.52 -0.91 -8.33
N GLN A 7 2.79 -0.78 -9.64
CA GLN A 7 3.95 0.00 -10.11
C GLN A 7 3.85 1.49 -9.74
N ARG A 8 2.62 2.05 -9.74
CA ARG A 8 2.36 3.42 -9.30
C ARG A 8 2.63 3.59 -7.80
N LEU A 9 2.21 2.61 -6.99
CA LEU A 9 2.45 2.58 -5.56
C LEU A 9 3.94 2.48 -5.24
N GLU A 10 4.67 1.56 -5.87
CA GLU A 10 6.13 1.40 -5.70
C GLU A 10 6.89 2.70 -6.00
N ARG A 11 6.51 3.43 -7.07
CA ARG A 11 7.07 4.75 -7.38
C ARG A 11 6.76 5.79 -6.30
N ALA A 12 5.56 5.77 -5.72
CA ALA A 12 5.18 6.69 -4.65
C ALA A 12 5.96 6.39 -3.36
N ILE A 13 6.10 5.11 -3.01
CA ILE A 13 6.90 4.64 -1.87
C ILE A 13 8.33 5.17 -1.99
N ALA A 14 8.98 4.96 -3.14
CA ALA A 14 10.33 5.45 -3.39
C ALA A 14 10.43 6.99 -3.33
N ARG A 15 9.47 7.70 -3.94
CA ARG A 15 9.45 9.17 -3.97
C ARG A 15 9.30 9.79 -2.58
N HIS A 16 8.51 9.17 -1.71
CA HIS A 16 8.19 9.69 -0.39
C HIS A 16 9.04 9.10 0.74
N GLY A 17 9.91 8.13 0.44
CA GLY A 17 10.82 7.52 1.42
C GLY A 17 10.09 6.77 2.54
N VAL A 18 8.87 6.28 2.28
CA VAL A 18 8.11 5.49 3.25
C VAL A 18 8.50 4.01 3.17
N PRO A 19 8.50 3.25 4.29
CA PRO A 19 8.90 1.83 4.27
C PRO A 19 8.00 0.92 3.44
N GLY A 20 6.71 1.23 3.39
CA GLY A 20 5.69 0.45 2.70
C GLY A 20 4.36 1.16 2.75
N ALA A 21 3.43 0.72 1.90
CA ALA A 21 2.10 1.30 1.81
C ALA A 21 1.09 0.28 1.24
N SER A 22 -0.18 0.51 1.53
CA SER A 22 -1.33 -0.15 0.94
C SER A 22 -2.22 0.87 0.24
N LEU A 23 -2.84 0.47 -0.87
CA LEU A 23 -3.69 1.31 -1.72
C LEU A 23 -4.89 0.49 -2.22
N ALA A 24 -6.08 1.05 -2.04
CA ALA A 24 -7.32 0.55 -2.60
C ALA A 24 -7.95 1.60 -3.53
N LEU A 25 -8.47 1.15 -4.68
CA LEU A 25 -9.22 1.95 -5.63
C LEU A 25 -10.53 1.24 -5.96
N TRP A 26 -11.65 1.88 -5.62
CA TRP A 26 -12.97 1.44 -6.05
C TRP A 26 -13.37 2.18 -7.33
N HIS A 27 -13.58 1.45 -8.41
CA HIS A 27 -13.96 2.03 -9.70
C HIS A 27 -14.83 1.06 -10.48
N LYS A 28 -15.97 1.55 -11.02
CA LYS A 28 -16.91 0.74 -11.81
C LYS A 28 -17.33 -0.57 -11.13
N GLN A 29 -17.64 -0.50 -9.84
CA GLN A 29 -18.05 -1.65 -9.01
C GLN A 29 -16.96 -2.73 -8.86
N GLU A 30 -15.72 -2.42 -9.19
CA GLU A 30 -14.58 -3.30 -8.98
C GLU A 30 -13.63 -2.67 -7.94
N LEU A 31 -13.16 -3.51 -7.02
CA LEU A 31 -12.11 -3.16 -6.07
C LEU A 31 -10.76 -3.57 -6.66
N HIS A 32 -9.85 -2.60 -6.77
CA HIS A 32 -8.47 -2.85 -7.11
C HIS A 32 -7.57 -2.52 -5.92
N GLU A 33 -6.78 -3.50 -5.50
CA GLU A 33 -5.86 -3.35 -4.37
C GLU A 33 -4.41 -3.55 -4.79
N ALA A 34 -3.51 -2.86 -4.09
CA ALA A 34 -2.08 -3.06 -4.15
C ALA A 34 -1.45 -2.73 -2.79
N ALA A 35 -0.47 -3.54 -2.38
CA ALA A 35 0.43 -3.23 -1.28
C ALA A 35 1.86 -3.50 -1.72
N ALA A 36 2.81 -2.73 -1.21
CA ALA A 36 4.22 -2.87 -1.52
C ALA A 36 5.10 -2.35 -0.38
N GLY A 37 6.35 -2.83 -0.34
CA GLY A 37 7.30 -2.51 0.70
C GLY A 37 7.06 -3.32 1.99
N SER A 38 7.45 -2.75 3.12
CA SER A 38 7.46 -3.41 4.41
C SER A 38 6.53 -2.73 5.41
N ALA A 39 5.73 -3.52 6.12
CA ALA A 39 4.98 -3.10 7.31
C ALA A 39 5.90 -2.88 8.51
N ASN A 40 7.03 -3.59 8.56
CA ASN A 40 8.03 -3.45 9.61
C ASN A 40 9.42 -3.84 9.10
N LEU A 41 10.30 -2.84 8.96
CA LEU A 41 11.66 -3.05 8.46
C LEU A 41 12.51 -3.95 9.35
N ARG A 42 12.39 -3.85 10.68
CA ARG A 42 13.19 -4.66 11.59
C ARG A 42 12.78 -6.13 11.53
N ALA A 43 11.48 -6.39 11.55
CA ALA A 43 10.92 -7.74 11.50
C ALA A 43 10.85 -8.31 10.08
N GLN A 44 11.19 -7.52 9.05
CA GLN A 44 11.12 -7.89 7.63
C GLN A 44 9.72 -8.37 7.22
N ILE A 45 8.68 -7.75 7.80
CA ILE A 45 7.29 -8.09 7.48
C ILE A 45 6.86 -7.28 6.26
N ALA A 46 6.37 -7.95 5.22
CA ALA A 46 5.85 -7.30 4.03
C ALA A 46 4.55 -6.54 4.33
N ALA A 47 4.33 -5.40 3.67
CA ALA A 47 3.03 -4.76 3.67
C ALA A 47 2.07 -5.55 2.77
N THR A 48 0.86 -5.79 3.27
CA THR A 48 -0.25 -6.47 2.57
C THR A 48 -1.50 -5.58 2.61
N PRO A 49 -2.53 -5.85 1.77
CA PRO A 49 -3.82 -5.17 1.90
C PRO A 49 -4.44 -5.28 3.30
N ASP A 50 -4.21 -6.40 4.00
CA ASP A 50 -4.72 -6.67 5.35
C ASP A 50 -3.85 -6.09 6.49
N THR A 51 -2.74 -5.41 6.17
CA THR A 51 -1.89 -4.81 7.19
C THR A 51 -2.65 -3.70 7.91
N LEU A 52 -2.67 -3.73 9.25
CA LEU A 52 -3.28 -2.68 10.06
C LEU A 52 -2.39 -1.44 10.09
N PHE A 53 -2.96 -0.28 9.76
CA PHE A 53 -2.32 1.02 9.83
C PHE A 53 -3.07 1.94 10.79
N GLN A 54 -2.35 2.78 11.53
CA GLN A 54 -2.96 3.88 12.28
C GLN A 54 -3.36 4.98 11.29
N ILE A 55 -4.66 5.31 11.26
CA ILE A 55 -5.23 6.23 10.25
C ILE A 55 -5.27 7.70 10.68
N GLY A 56 -4.99 8.01 11.94
CA GLY A 56 -5.03 9.37 12.48
C GLY A 56 -6.41 10.02 12.32
N SER A 57 -6.44 11.25 11.77
CA SER A 57 -7.63 12.09 11.64
C SER A 57 -8.65 11.66 10.57
N ILE A 58 -8.61 10.40 10.12
CA ILE A 58 -9.67 9.79 9.28
C ILE A 58 -10.83 9.26 10.13
N THR A 59 -10.62 9.12 11.45
CA THR A 59 -11.59 8.57 12.42
C THR A 59 -12.94 9.28 12.40
#